data_AF-A0A2E8UNU7-F1
#
_entry.id   AF-A0A2E8UNU7-F1
#
_cell.length_a   1.000
_cell.length_b   1.000
_cell.length_c   1.000
_cell.angle_alpha   90.00
_cell.angle_beta   90.00
_cell.angle_gamma   90.00
#
_symmetry.space_group_name_H-M   'P 1'
#
loop_
_entity.id
_entity.type
_entity.pdbx_description
1 polymer ?
#
loop_
_entity_poly.entity_id
_entity_poly.type
_entity_poly.pdbx_seq_one_letter_code
_entity_poly.pdbx_strand_id
1 'polypeptide(L)' 'MAVVDHQVGRVLDALENGPHADNTVIVFFSDHGYHLGEKDRVSKHSLWEKSIRVPLVVVPAKSQGKIFGKPN' A
#
# COMPACT_ATOMS: atom_id res chain seq x y z
N MET A 1 -4.28 -12.56 -1.21
CA MET A 1 -4.58 -11.17 -0.80
C MET A 1 -5.25 -11.09 0.57
N ALA A 2 -6.25 -11.93 0.89
CA ALA A 2 -6.98 -11.84 2.17
C ALA A 2 -6.13 -11.87 3.46
N VAL A 3 -5.05 -12.68 3.51
CA VAL A 3 -4.18 -12.72 4.71
C VAL A 3 -3.39 -11.42 4.87
N VAL A 4 -2.82 -10.90 3.78
CA VAL A 4 -2.03 -9.65 3.81
C VAL A 4 -2.92 -8.48 4.21
N ASP A 5 -4.13 -8.40 3.64
CA ASP A 5 -5.13 -7.38 3.98
C ASP A 5 -5.47 -7.38 5.49
N HIS A 6 -5.74 -8.55 6.06
CA HIS A 6 -5.98 -8.68 7.50
C HIS A 6 -4.77 -8.25 8.35
N GLN A 7 -3.53 -8.60 7.94
CA GLN A 7 -2.34 -8.17 8.68
C GLN A 7 -2.11 -6.67 8.59
N VAL A 8 -2.40 -6.05 7.45
CA VAL A 8 -2.37 -4.59 7.30
C VAL A 8 -3.38 -3.95 8.26
N GLY A 9 -4.62 -4.47 8.33
CA GLY A 9 -5.63 -4.03 9.29
C GLY A 9 -5.11 -4.04 10.73
N ARG A 10 -4.47 -5.13 11.18
CA ARG A 10 -3.89 -5.22 12.53
C ARG A 10 -2.85 -4.14 12.82
N VAL A 11 -2.00 -3.82 11.84
CA VAL A 11 -0.98 -2.77 12.00
C VAL A 11 -1.64 -1.40 12.09
N LEU A 12 -2.64 -1.15 11.25
CA LEU A 12 -3.39 0.12 11.26
C LEU A 12 -4.16 0.30 12.57
N ASP A 13 -4.82 -0.75 13.07
CA ASP A 13 -5.53 -0.72 14.35
C ASP A 13 -4.58 -0.44 15.52
N ALA A 14 -3.39 -1.05 15.51
CA ALA A 14 -2.37 -0.80 16.53
C ALA A 14 -1.84 0.64 16.48
N LEU A 15 -1.65 1.19 15.27
CA LEU A 15 -1.24 2.58 15.08
C LEU A 15 -2.32 3.56 15.56
N GLU A 16 -3.58 3.30 15.23
CA GLU A 16 -4.74 4.13 15.60
C GLU A 16 -4.90 4.22 17.12
N ASN A 17 -4.67 3.12 17.83
CA ASN A 17 -4.74 3.06 19.30
C ASN A 17 -3.42 3.50 19.98
N GLY A 18 -2.39 3.85 19.20
CA GLY A 18 -1.08 4.23 19.70
C GLY A 18 -0.91 5.75 19.87
N PRO A 19 0.14 6.19 20.57
CA PRO A 19 0.42 7.61 20.80
C PRO A 19 0.82 8.39 19.53
N HIS A 20 1.04 7.70 18.41
CA HIS A 20 1.51 8.29 17.15
C HIS A 20 0.43 8.35 16.06
N ALA A 21 -0.83 8.05 16.39
CA ALA A 21 -1.94 8.01 15.44
C ALA A 21 -2.07 9.29 14.59
N ASP A 22 -1.84 10.47 15.20
CA ASP A 22 -2.01 11.74 14.51
C ASP A 22 -0.79 12.21 13.72
N ASN A 23 0.39 11.63 13.96
CA ASN A 23 1.67 12.13 13.42
C ASN A 23 2.44 11.07 12.61
N THR A 24 1.74 10.13 11.99
CA THR A 24 2.34 9.06 11.18
C THR A 24 1.87 9.15 9.74
N VAL A 25 2.81 9.20 8.80
CA VAL A 25 2.56 9.05 7.36
C VAL A 25 2.52 7.57 7.03
N ILE A 26 1.53 7.14 6.26
CA ILE A 26 1.38 5.74 5.83
C ILE A 26 1.71 5.65 4.35
N VAL A 27 2.64 4.77 3.99
CA VAL A 27 3.02 4.47 2.61
C VAL A 27 2.85 2.97 2.37
N PHE A 28 1.97 2.59 1.44
CA PHE A 28 1.72 1.22 1.06
C PHE A 28 2.07 1.01 -0.42
N PHE A 29 2.99 0.08 -0.70
CA PHE A 29 3.39 -0.29 -2.04
C PHE A 29 3.94 -1.72 -2.11
N SER A 30 4.22 -2.19 -3.33
CA SER A 30 4.87 -3.49 -3.58
C SER A 30 6.19 -3.26 -4.33
N ASP A 31 7.14 -4.17 -4.18
CA ASP A 31 8.45 -4.14 -4.84
C ASP A 31 8.37 -4.47 -6.35
N HIS A 32 7.40 -5.28 -6.76
CA HIS A 32 7.16 -5.60 -8.17
C HIS A 32 5.74 -6.15 -8.41
N GLY A 33 5.31 -6.13 -9.67
CA GLY A 33 4.14 -6.86 -10.11
C GLY A 33 4.43 -8.35 -10.33
N TYR A 34 3.45 -9.11 -10.79
CA TYR A 34 3.61 -10.54 -11.06
C TYR A 34 2.73 -11.01 -12.21
N HIS A 35 3.29 -11.79 -13.13
CA HIS A 35 2.51 -12.45 -14.18
C HIS A 35 1.85 -13.71 -13.61
N LEU A 36 0.59 -13.91 -13.98
CA LEU A 36 -0.23 -15.05 -13.55
C LEU A 36 -0.56 -15.99 -14.73
N GLY A 37 0.24 -15.92 -15.81
CA GLY A 37 0.07 -16.72 -17.02
C GLY A 37 0.09 -15.91 -18.31
N GLU A 38 0.15 -14.59 -18.24
CA GLU A 38 0.22 -13.75 -19.44
C GLU A 38 1.52 -13.94 -20.21
N LYS A 39 1.43 -13.99 -21.54
CA LYS A 39 2.58 -14.20 -22.44
C LYS A 39 3.37 -15.47 -22.13
N ASP A 40 2.69 -16.50 -21.63
CA ASP A 40 3.27 -17.77 -21.17
C ASP A 40 4.32 -17.57 -20.05
N ARG A 41 4.08 -16.60 -19.15
CA ARG A 41 4.96 -16.30 -18.02
C ARG A 41 4.23 -16.41 -16.69
N VAL A 42 4.90 -17.02 -15.72
CA VAL A 42 4.54 -16.98 -14.29
C VAL A 42 5.77 -16.54 -13.52
N SER A 43 6.06 -15.24 -13.59
CA SER A 43 7.22 -14.64 -12.93
C SER A 43 7.11 -13.11 -12.94
N LYS A 44 8.08 -12.46 -12.32
CA LYS A 44 8.25 -11.00 -12.29
C LYS A 44 9.36 -10.50 -13.22
N HIS A 45 10.05 -11.39 -13.93
CA HIS A 45 11.24 -11.03 -14.69
C HIS A 45 10.87 -10.62 -16.11
N SER A 46 10.27 -9.44 -16.25
CA SER A 46 9.98 -8.84 -17.55
C SER A 46 9.71 -7.34 -17.43
N LEU A 47 9.73 -6.64 -18.56
CA LEU A 47 9.44 -5.20 -18.64
C LEU A 47 7.96 -4.91 -18.95
N TRP A 48 7.10 -5.92 -18.86
CA TRP A 48 5.68 -5.76 -19.14
C TRP A 48 4.96 -5.15 -17.94
N GLU A 49 3.92 -4.36 -18.21
CA GLU A 49 3.14 -3.63 -17.21
C GLU A 49 2.82 -4.46 -15.95
N LYS A 50 2.31 -5.68 -16.11
CA LYS A 50 1.93 -6.54 -14.97
C LYS A 50 3.10 -6.96 -14.08
N SER A 51 4.33 -6.86 -14.56
CA SER A 51 5.57 -7.20 -13.86
C SER A 51 6.13 -6.02 -13.06
N ILE A 52 5.76 -4.79 -13.44
CA ILE A 52 6.34 -3.54 -12.93
C ILE A 52 5.33 -2.66 -12.22
N ARG A 53 4.05 -2.74 -12.60
CA ARG A 53 2.99 -1.93 -12.00
C ARG A 53 2.63 -2.49 -10.64
N VAL A 54 2.68 -1.63 -9.64
CA VAL A 54 2.42 -1.94 -8.23
C VAL A 54 1.39 -0.98 -7.65
N PRO A 55 0.67 -1.36 -6.58
CA PRO A 55 -0.06 -0.38 -5.78
C PRO A 55 0.92 0.64 -5.21
N LEU A 56 0.50 1.91 -5.16
CA LEU A 56 1.17 2.95 -4.39
C LEU A 56 0.08 3.82 -3.76
N VAL A 57 0.01 3.80 -2.44
CA VAL A 57 -0.90 4.61 -1.64
C VAL A 57 -0.07 5.38 -0.63
N VAL A 58 -0.28 6.70 -0.59
CA VAL A 58 0.35 7.60 0.38
C VAL A 58 -0.76 8.32 1.12
N VAL A 59 -0.80 8.14 2.44
CA VAL A 59 -1.74 8.83 3.32
C VAL A 59 -0.94 9.77 4.22
N PRO A 60 -1.19 11.09 4.16
CA PRO A 60 -0.52 12.04 5.03
C PRO A 60 -0.91 11.81 6.50
N ALA A 61 -0.10 12.31 7.41
CA ALA A 61 -0.45 12.27 8.82
C ALA A 61 -1.73 13.08 9.07
N LYS A 62 -2.58 12.64 10.01
CA LYS A 62 -3.85 13.33 10.31
C LYS A 62 -3.64 14.79 10.74
N SER A 63 -2.54 15.06 11.44
CA SER A 63 -2.11 16.42 11.81
C SER A 63 -1.93 17.34 10.60
N GLN A 64 -1.67 16.78 9.42
CA GLN A 64 -1.51 17.49 8.15
C GLN A 64 -2.82 17.61 7.36
N GLY A 65 -3.97 17.23 7.92
CA GLY A 65 -5.27 17.26 7.24
C GLY A 65 -5.69 18.65 6.73
N LYS A 66 -5.14 19.74 7.28
CA LYS A 66 -5.34 21.11 6.78
C LYS A 66 -4.56 21.41 5.50
N ILE A 67 -3.46 20.70 5.23
CA ILE A 67 -2.57 20.92 4.09
C ILE A 67 -3.07 20.15 2.87
N PHE A 68 -3.49 18.90 3.07
CA PHE A 68 -3.87 17.99 1.99
C PHE A 68 -5.39 17.81 1.81
N GLY A 69 -6.20 18.46 2.66
CA GLY A 69 -7.65 18.29 2.67
C GLY A 69 -8.09 16.92 3.18
N LYS A 70 -9.40 16.72 3.38
CA LYS A 70 -9.94 15.37 3.57
C LYS A 70 -10.00 14.68 2.21
N PRO A 71 -9.64 13.40 2.09
CA PRO A 71 -9.88 12.65 0.87
C PRO A 71 -11.39 12.67 0.56
N ASN A 72 -11.72 12.98 -0.69
CA ASN A 72 -13.10 12.97 -1.22
C ASN A 72 -13.70 11.56 -1.17
#